data_AF-A0A6N1C771-F1
#
_entry.id   AF-A0A6N1C771-F1
#
_cell.length_a   1.000
_cell.length_b   1.000
_cell.length_c   1.000
_cell.angle_alpha   90.00
_cell.angle_beta   90.00
_cell.angle_gamma   90.00
#
_symmetry.space_group_name_H-M   'P 1'
#
loop_
_entity.id
_entity.type
_entity.pdbx_description
1 polymer ?
#
loop_
_entity_poly.entity_id
_entity_poly.type
_entity_poly.pdbx_seq_one_letter_code
_entity_poly.pdbx_strand_id
1 'polypeptide(L)'
;MPKAMFTFRTVNSPNGSREVCTHGIEKNESRQLSNFQALGYLLRWVDALSEDPADLAGSIGAMLGFDAEVAALGFEPFDPVHILSAPTWKDRMRTAWCVIGAAERTKALQLDYDTLQNYWPNTDFCSSDWDAEVERWVAQLAAFDVSCEFNICSVVGNPPRPRLEFRIS
;
A
#
# COMPACT_ATOMS: atom_id res chain seq x y z
N MET A 1 -26.65 0.04 -1.64
CA MET A 1 -26.58 0.65 -0.29
C MET A 1 -25.40 0.03 0.44
N PRO A 2 -24.40 0.80 0.90
CA PRO A 2 -23.25 0.25 1.59
C PRO A 2 -23.66 -0.28 2.98
N LYS A 3 -23.15 -1.47 3.35
CA LYS A 3 -23.46 -2.15 4.61
C LYS A 3 -22.59 -1.57 5.72
N ALA A 4 -23.21 -0.96 6.72
CA ALA A 4 -22.50 -0.49 7.90
C ALA A 4 -22.07 -1.69 8.75
N MET A 5 -20.78 -1.77 9.08
CA MET A 5 -20.27 -2.71 10.07
C MET A 5 -20.00 -1.95 11.36
N PHE A 6 -20.54 -2.47 12.45
CA PHE A 6 -20.36 -1.93 13.79
C PHE A 6 -19.51 -2.93 14.57
N THR A 7 -18.33 -2.50 14.99
CA THR A 7 -17.48 -3.31 15.86
C THR A 7 -17.61 -2.74 17.27
N PHE A 8 -18.14 -3.55 18.18
CA PHE A 8 -18.23 -3.20 19.59
C PHE A 8 -17.05 -3.85 20.29
N ARG A 9 -16.24 -3.04 20.98
CA ARG A 9 -15.18 -3.55 21.85
C ARG A 9 -15.44 -3.14 23.28
N THR A 10 -15.31 -4.09 24.19
CA THR A 10 -15.40 -3.82 25.62
C THR A 10 -14.03 -3.41 26.13
N VAL A 11 -13.90 -2.15 26.55
CA VAL A 11 -12.68 -1.65 27.17
C VAL A 11 -12.85 -1.75 28.68
N ASN A 12 -12.03 -2.59 29.31
CA ASN A 12 -12.01 -2.73 30.76
C ASN A 12 -11.12 -1.63 31.35
N SER A 13 -11.70 -0.83 32.23
CA SER A 13 -10.97 0.18 33.01
C SER A 13 -11.14 -0.09 34.51
N PRO A 14 -10.26 0.45 35.38
CA PRO A 14 -10.39 0.29 36.83
C PRO A 14 -11.74 0.77 37.39
N ASN A 15 -12.44 1.65 36.65
CA ASN A 15 -13.74 2.20 37.02
C ASN A 15 -14.94 1.46 36.38
N GLY A 16 -14.71 0.27 35.81
CA GLY A 16 -15.71 -0.55 35.15
C GLY A 16 -15.50 -0.66 33.64
N SER A 17 -16.19 -1.64 33.06
CA SER A 17 -16.15 -1.94 31.62
C SER A 17 -17.05 -0.97 30.87
N ARG A 18 -16.52 -0.32 29.82
CA ARG A 18 -17.32 0.50 28.89
C ARG A 18 -17.27 -0.11 27.50
N GLU A 19 -18.43 -0.24 26.86
CA GLU A 19 -18.50 -0.60 25.45
C GLU A 19 -18.20 0.63 24.60
N VAL A 20 -17.21 0.49 23.71
CA VAL A 20 -16.87 1.47 22.70
C VAL A 20 -17.33 0.92 21.35
N CYS A 21 -18.26 1.62 20.71
CA CYS A 21 -18.70 1.32 19.36
C CYS A 21 -17.83 2.07 18.37
N THR A 22 -17.15 1.34 17.48
CA THR A 22 -16.46 1.92 16.33
C THR A 22 -17.30 1.62 15.08
N HIS A 23 -17.73 2.66 14.38
CA HIS A 23 -18.48 2.55 13.14
C HIS A 23 -17.53 2.63 11.95
N GLY A 24 -17.52 1.59 11.11
CA GLY A 24 -16.78 1.55 9.85
C GLY A 24 -17.70 1.11 8.71
N ILE A 25 -18.04 2.03 7.82
CA ILE A 25 -18.54 1.67 6.48
C ILE A 25 -17.32 1.55 5.58
N GLU A 26 -16.53 0.50 5.74
CA GLU A 26 -15.39 0.30 4.85
C GLU A 26 -15.85 -0.45 3.61
N LYS A 27 -15.72 0.21 2.46
CA LYS A 27 -15.69 -0.40 1.13
C LYS A 27 -14.45 -1.29 0.98
N ASN A 28 -14.25 -2.23 1.89
CA ASN A 28 -13.13 -3.19 1.90
C ASN A 28 -13.19 -4.16 0.71
N GLU A 29 -14.29 -4.17 -0.05
CA GLU A 29 -14.45 -4.98 -1.26
C GLU A 29 -13.49 -4.52 -2.37
N SER A 30 -13.23 -3.21 -2.51
CA SER A 30 -12.41 -2.69 -3.63
C SER A 30 -10.97 -3.20 -3.61
N ARG A 31 -10.42 -3.55 -2.44
CA ARG A 31 -9.06 -4.10 -2.32
C ARG A 31 -8.94 -5.51 -2.91
N GLN A 32 -10.05 -6.23 -3.03
CA GLN A 32 -10.09 -7.60 -3.57
C GLN A 32 -10.24 -7.62 -5.10
N LEU A 33 -10.45 -6.46 -5.73
CA LEU A 33 -10.73 -6.37 -7.17
C LEU A 33 -9.47 -6.32 -8.03
N SER A 34 -8.34 -5.89 -7.47
CA SER A 34 -7.03 -5.96 -8.11
C SER A 34 -5.92 -5.96 -7.07
N ASN A 35 -4.79 -6.59 -7.39
CA ASN A 35 -3.59 -6.54 -6.56
C ASN A 35 -3.10 -5.11 -6.38
N PHE A 36 -3.34 -4.23 -7.35
CA PHE A 36 -3.02 -2.81 -7.24
C PHE A 36 -3.82 -2.12 -6.13
N GLN A 37 -5.12 -2.38 -6.01
CA GLN A 37 -5.92 -1.84 -4.90
C GLN A 37 -5.56 -2.49 -3.57
N ALA A 38 -5.21 -3.78 -3.56
CA ALA A 38 -4.70 -4.46 -2.36
C ALA A 38 -3.43 -3.78 -1.83
N LEU A 39 -2.44 -3.51 -2.70
CA LEU A 39 -1.21 -2.82 -2.32
C LEU A 39 -1.48 -1.41 -1.79
N GLY A 40 -2.35 -0.63 -2.45
CA GLY A 40 -2.73 0.70 -1.97
C GLY A 40 -3.35 0.67 -0.57
N TYR A 41 -4.23 -0.32 -0.31
CA TYR A 41 -4.81 -0.53 1.03
C TYR A 41 -3.73 -0.89 2.07
N LEU A 42 -2.87 -1.85 1.74
CA LEU A 42 -1.81 -2.32 2.66
C LEU A 42 -0.82 -1.20 3.00
N LEU A 43 -0.47 -0.35 2.03
CA LEU A 43 0.39 0.82 2.27
C LEU A 43 -0.24 1.79 3.27
N ARG A 44 -1.53 2.10 3.13
CA ARG A 44 -2.23 2.96 4.10
C ARG A 44 -2.26 2.36 5.50
N TRP A 45 -2.46 1.05 5.58
CA TRP A 45 -2.44 0.32 6.84
C TRP A 45 -1.07 0.39 7.51
N VAL A 46 0.02 0.15 6.77
CA VAL A 46 1.39 0.27 7.29
C VAL A 46 1.70 1.69 7.74
N ASP A 47 1.40 2.69 6.91
CA ASP A 47 1.71 4.08 7.25
C ASP A 47 0.95 4.53 8.51
N ALA A 48 -0.30 4.10 8.67
CA ALA A 48 -1.07 4.38 9.89
C ALA A 48 -0.48 3.70 11.13
N LEU A 49 0.03 2.47 11.00
CA LEU A 49 0.69 1.77 12.11
C LEU A 49 2.11 2.29 12.40
N SER A 50 2.71 3.02 11.46
CA SER A 50 4.04 3.61 11.60
C SER A 50 3.99 5.13 11.79
N GLU A 51 2.81 5.72 12.04
CA GLU A 51 2.67 7.17 12.18
C GLU A 51 3.43 7.72 13.40
N ASP A 52 3.49 6.96 14.50
CA ASP A 52 4.25 7.31 15.70
C ASP A 52 5.72 6.89 15.58
N PRO A 53 6.68 7.82 15.43
CA PRO A 53 8.10 7.48 15.32
C PRO A 53 8.69 6.86 16.59
N ALA A 54 8.03 7.01 17.75
CA ALA A 54 8.48 6.42 19.00
C ALA A 54 8.13 4.93 19.11
N ASP A 55 7.14 4.46 18.36
CA ASP A 55 6.72 3.05 18.34
C ASP A 55 7.48 2.24 17.29
N LEU A 56 8.76 2.00 17.58
CA LEU A 56 9.61 1.18 16.73
C LEU A 56 9.09 -0.27 16.63
N ALA A 57 8.52 -0.81 17.71
CA ALA A 57 8.00 -2.18 17.72
C ALA A 57 6.76 -2.31 16.82
N GLY A 58 5.84 -1.34 16.88
CA GLY A 58 4.69 -1.25 15.99
C GLY A 58 5.11 -1.12 14.53
N SER A 59 6.10 -0.28 14.24
CA SER A 59 6.62 -0.10 12.87
C SER A 59 7.30 -1.36 12.31
N ILE A 60 8.08 -2.08 13.12
CA ILE A 60 8.64 -3.39 12.74
C ILE A 60 7.52 -4.40 12.49
N GLY A 61 6.51 -4.44 13.36
CA GLY A 61 5.33 -5.30 13.20
C GLY A 61 4.57 -5.01 11.90
N ALA A 62 4.38 -3.72 11.58
CA ALA A 62 3.73 -3.29 10.34
C ALA A 62 4.52 -3.70 9.10
N MET A 63 5.85 -3.52 9.10
CA MET A 63 6.73 -3.96 8.02
C MET A 63 6.62 -5.47 7.78
N LEU A 64 6.73 -6.28 8.83
CA LEU A 64 6.65 -7.75 8.73
C LEU A 64 5.25 -8.22 8.30
N GLY A 65 4.20 -7.56 8.80
CA GLY A 65 2.83 -7.87 8.38
C GLY A 65 2.60 -7.53 6.92
N PHE A 66 3.13 -6.40 6.43
CA PHE A 66 3.06 -6.04 5.01
C PHE A 66 3.76 -7.06 4.13
N ASP A 67 4.97 -7.47 4.51
CA ASP A 67 5.74 -8.50 3.81
C ASP A 67 4.93 -9.80 3.67
N ALA A 68 4.32 -10.26 4.77
CA ALA A 68 3.48 -11.46 4.78
C ALA A 68 2.23 -11.33 3.89
N GLU A 69 1.52 -10.20 3.95
CA GLU A 69 0.32 -9.96 3.14
C GLU A 69 0.66 -9.86 1.64
N VAL A 70 1.76 -9.18 1.29
CA VAL A 70 2.23 -9.09 -0.09
C VAL A 70 2.72 -10.44 -0.61
N ALA A 71 3.40 -11.25 0.20
CA ALA A 71 3.74 -12.62 -0.15
C ALA A 71 2.49 -13.49 -0.37
N ALA A 72 1.44 -13.33 0.45
CA ALA A 72 0.17 -14.05 0.29
C ALA A 72 -0.58 -13.68 -1.01
N LEU A 73 -0.35 -12.48 -1.55
CA LEU A 73 -0.84 -12.05 -2.86
C LEU A 73 -0.02 -12.61 -4.04
N GLY A 74 1.07 -13.35 -3.76
CA GLY A 74 1.90 -14.02 -4.76
C GLY A 74 3.02 -13.16 -5.36
N PHE A 75 3.40 -12.07 -4.70
CA PHE A 75 4.51 -11.22 -5.14
C PHE A 75 5.88 -11.83 -4.81
N GLU A 76 6.90 -11.34 -5.50
CA GLU A 76 8.29 -11.79 -5.33
C GLU A 76 8.90 -11.23 -4.03
N PRO A 77 9.90 -11.91 -3.44
CA PRO A 77 10.46 -11.55 -2.13
C PRO A 77 10.98 -10.11 -1.98
N PHE A 78 11.39 -9.46 -3.07
CA PHE A 78 11.91 -8.09 -3.04
C PHE A 78 10.86 -7.02 -3.35
N ASP A 79 9.67 -7.39 -3.81
CA ASP A 79 8.59 -6.44 -4.11
C ASP A 79 8.17 -5.62 -2.88
N PRO A 80 7.96 -6.22 -1.69
CA PRO A 80 7.61 -5.47 -0.50
C PRO A 80 8.65 -4.40 -0.17
N VAL A 81 9.92 -4.74 -0.31
CA VAL A 81 11.05 -3.82 -0.05
C VAL A 81 11.05 -2.67 -1.05
N HIS A 82 10.86 -2.94 -2.34
CA HIS A 82 10.74 -1.89 -3.35
C HIS A 82 9.60 -0.93 -3.02
N ILE A 83 8.44 -1.47 -2.65
CA ILE A 83 7.25 -0.67 -2.37
C ILE A 83 7.43 0.17 -1.10
N LEU A 84 7.85 -0.43 0.02
CA LEU A 84 7.96 0.29 1.29
C LEU A 84 9.09 1.32 1.32
N SER A 85 10.16 1.11 0.54
CA SER A 85 11.28 2.06 0.44
C SER A 85 11.02 3.22 -0.52
N ALA A 86 9.90 3.22 -1.26
CA ALA A 86 9.59 4.31 -2.17
C ALA A 86 9.19 5.58 -1.38
N PRO A 87 9.84 6.73 -1.67
CA PRO A 87 9.88 7.87 -0.75
C PRO A 87 8.59 8.69 -0.75
N THR A 88 7.83 8.65 -1.83
CA THR A 88 6.58 9.40 -1.98
C THR A 88 5.45 8.47 -2.36
N TRP A 89 4.20 8.88 -2.14
CA TRP A 89 3.06 8.12 -2.65
C TRP A 89 3.11 7.92 -4.18
N LYS A 90 3.61 8.91 -4.93
CA LYS A 90 3.74 8.79 -6.39
C LYS A 90 4.75 7.71 -6.76
N ASP A 91 5.89 7.64 -6.05
CA ASP A 91 6.88 6.60 -6.29
C ASP A 91 6.36 5.23 -5.83
N ARG A 92 5.63 5.13 -4.71
CA ARG A 92 4.95 3.90 -4.30
C ARG A 92 3.97 3.40 -5.35
N MET A 93 3.20 4.32 -5.94
CA MET A 93 2.25 4.01 -7.00
C MET A 93 2.96 3.51 -8.26
N ARG A 94 4.04 4.17 -8.69
CA ARG A 94 4.88 3.71 -9.82
C ARG A 94 5.53 2.36 -9.54
N THR A 95 6.07 2.16 -8.34
CA THR A 95 6.68 0.88 -7.93
C THR A 95 5.65 -0.24 -7.93
N ALA A 96 4.48 -0.03 -7.31
CA ALA A 96 3.39 -1.00 -7.33
C ALA A 96 2.98 -1.34 -8.77
N TRP A 97 2.87 -0.32 -9.63
CA TRP A 97 2.56 -0.48 -11.05
C TRP A 97 3.61 -1.32 -11.80
N CYS A 98 4.89 -1.17 -11.47
CA CYS A 98 5.97 -2.02 -12.00
C CYS A 98 5.80 -3.49 -11.60
N VAL A 99 5.46 -3.78 -10.34
CA VAL A 99 5.50 -5.15 -9.80
C VAL A 99 4.21 -5.95 -10.02
N ILE A 100 3.07 -5.31 -10.26
CA ILE A 100 1.79 -6.04 -10.41
C ILE A 100 1.64 -6.79 -11.76
N GLY A 101 2.44 -6.45 -12.77
CA GLY A 101 2.35 -7.06 -14.11
C GLY A 101 1.20 -6.52 -14.98
N ALA A 102 1.22 -6.83 -16.27
CA ALA A 102 0.28 -6.22 -17.24
C ALA A 102 -1.18 -6.66 -17.04
N ALA A 103 -1.40 -7.90 -16.60
CA ALA A 103 -2.74 -8.43 -16.36
C ALA A 103 -3.44 -7.66 -15.21
N GLU A 104 -2.74 -7.42 -14.11
CA GLU A 104 -3.29 -6.65 -12.98
C GLU A 104 -3.45 -5.17 -13.30
N ARG A 105 -2.54 -4.57 -14.09
CA ARG A 105 -2.71 -3.21 -14.61
C ARG A 105 -4.01 -3.08 -15.41
N THR A 106 -4.29 -4.04 -16.28
CA THR A 106 -5.55 -4.09 -17.05
C THR A 106 -6.76 -4.16 -16.12
N LYS A 107 -6.74 -5.01 -15.09
CA LYS A 107 -7.83 -5.09 -14.11
C LYS A 107 -8.01 -3.75 -13.39
N ALA A 108 -6.92 -3.13 -12.94
CA ALA A 108 -6.96 -1.86 -12.23
C ALA A 108 -7.54 -0.72 -13.09
N LEU A 109 -7.28 -0.70 -14.41
CA LEU A 109 -7.83 0.28 -15.34
C LEU A 109 -9.33 0.07 -15.65
N GLN A 110 -9.85 -1.14 -15.48
CA GLN A 110 -11.26 -1.46 -15.71
C GLN A 110 -12.17 -1.09 -14.52
N LEU A 111 -11.59 -0.74 -13.37
CA LEU A 111 -12.34 -0.36 -12.18
C LEU A 111 -12.91 1.05 -12.32
N ASP A 112 -14.18 1.22 -11.92
CA ASP A 112 -14.83 2.53 -11.83
C ASP A 112 -14.54 3.18 -10.47
N TYR A 113 -13.56 4.09 -10.44
CA TYR A 113 -13.12 4.78 -9.22
C TYR A 113 -14.05 5.90 -8.74
N ASP A 114 -15.09 6.25 -9.50
CA ASP A 114 -16.14 7.15 -9.03
C ASP A 114 -17.10 6.43 -8.07
N THR A 115 -17.23 5.11 -8.22
CA THR A 115 -18.11 4.28 -7.39
C THR A 115 -17.33 3.44 -6.37
N LEU A 116 -16.18 2.90 -6.76
CA LEU A 116 -15.31 2.10 -5.91
C LEU A 116 -14.40 2.97 -5.05
N GLN A 117 -13.94 2.42 -3.92
CA GLN A 117 -12.92 3.09 -3.12
C GLN A 117 -11.58 3.02 -3.86
N ASN A 118 -10.95 4.17 -4.08
CA ASN A 118 -9.55 4.22 -4.49
C ASN A 118 -8.67 4.29 -3.25
N TYR A 119 -7.74 3.35 -3.11
CA TYR A 119 -6.75 3.38 -2.04
C TYR A 119 -5.48 4.16 -2.40
N TRP A 120 -5.32 4.58 -3.65
CA TRP A 120 -4.25 5.50 -4.06
C TRP A 120 -4.64 6.96 -3.80
N PRO A 121 -3.69 7.91 -3.71
CA PRO A 121 -4.02 9.32 -3.47
C PRO A 121 -4.81 9.97 -4.60
N ASN A 122 -4.64 9.50 -5.84
CA ASN A 122 -5.29 10.01 -7.04
C ASN A 122 -5.45 8.90 -8.08
N THR A 123 -5.96 9.25 -9.27
CA THR A 123 -6.16 8.35 -10.41
C THR A 123 -5.19 8.65 -11.56
N ASP A 124 -4.00 9.19 -11.28
CA ASP A 124 -3.00 9.49 -12.33
C ASP A 124 -2.65 8.23 -13.14
N PHE A 125 -2.71 7.06 -12.49
CA PHE A 125 -2.49 5.75 -13.11
C PHE A 125 -3.51 5.38 -14.20
N CYS A 126 -4.65 6.08 -14.28
CA CYS A 126 -5.64 5.92 -15.35
C CYS A 126 -5.28 6.73 -16.62
N SER A 127 -4.26 7.59 -16.57
CA SER A 127 -3.80 8.34 -17.73
C SER A 127 -3.25 7.41 -18.81
N SER A 128 -3.51 7.72 -20.09
CA SER A 128 -2.99 6.94 -21.23
C SER A 128 -1.46 6.93 -21.30
N ASP A 129 -0.81 7.93 -20.72
CA ASP A 129 0.65 8.09 -20.74
C ASP A 129 1.32 7.47 -19.51
N TRP A 130 0.55 6.91 -18.58
CA TRP A 130 1.08 6.45 -17.29
C TRP A 130 2.09 5.31 -17.44
N ASP A 131 1.81 4.31 -18.29
CA ASP A 131 2.75 3.22 -18.56
C ASP A 131 4.10 3.75 -19.07
N ALA A 132 4.07 4.65 -20.06
CA ALA A 132 5.28 5.27 -20.62
C ALA A 132 6.01 6.16 -19.59
N GLU A 133 5.28 6.82 -18.69
CA GLU A 133 5.87 7.56 -17.56
C GLU A 133 6.62 6.61 -16.61
N VAL A 134 5.99 5.51 -16.21
CA VAL A 134 6.54 4.54 -15.26
C VAL A 134 7.75 3.82 -15.87
N GLU A 135 7.68 3.40 -17.13
CA GLU A 135 8.80 2.78 -17.85
C GLU A 135 10.02 3.71 -17.91
N ARG A 136 9.80 4.99 -18.24
CA ARG A 136 10.87 5.99 -18.27
C ARG A 136 11.46 6.22 -16.88
N TRP A 137 10.60 6.30 -15.87
CA TRP A 137 11.02 6.48 -14.48
C TRP A 137 11.87 5.31 -13.98
N VAL A 138 11.46 4.06 -14.21
CA VAL A 138 12.24 2.89 -13.75
C VAL A 138 13.57 2.74 -14.51
N ALA A 139 13.60 3.14 -15.78
CA ALA A 139 14.83 3.16 -16.57
C ALA A 139 15.87 4.15 -16.03
N GLN A 140 15.42 5.22 -15.37
CA GLN A 140 16.26 6.27 -14.78
C GLN A 140 16.50 6.10 -13.27
N LEU A 141 15.85 5.13 -12.64
CA LEU A 141 15.96 4.89 -11.21
C LEU A 141 17.35 4.33 -10.84
N ALA A 142 18.20 5.15 -10.24
CA ALA A 142 19.53 4.76 -9.75
C ALA A 142 19.50 4.34 -8.27
N ALA A 143 18.84 5.13 -7.44
CA ALA A 143 18.46 4.89 -6.05
C ALA A 143 17.60 6.09 -5.62
N PHE A 144 16.72 5.95 -4.63
CA PHE A 144 16.01 7.10 -4.07
C PHE A 144 16.98 7.92 -3.20
N ASP A 145 17.46 9.05 -3.70
CA ASP A 145 18.27 10.04 -2.95
C ASP A 145 17.37 11.16 -2.36
N VAL A 146 16.12 10.82 -2.06
CA VAL A 146 15.08 11.78 -1.67
C VAL A 146 14.65 11.48 -0.25
N SER A 147 14.35 12.53 0.53
CA SER A 147 13.71 12.40 1.83
C SER A 147 12.39 11.64 1.69
N CYS A 148 12.23 10.57 2.46
CA CYS A 148 11.00 9.78 2.44
C CYS A 148 9.92 10.43 3.32
N GLU A 149 8.70 10.50 2.79
CA GLU A 149 7.50 11.02 3.45
C GLU A 149 7.01 10.12 4.59
N PHE A 150 7.50 8.88 4.69
CA PHE A 150 6.97 7.84 5.56
C PHE A 150 8.00 7.36 6.59
N ASN A 151 7.58 7.29 7.85
CA ASN A 151 8.43 6.78 8.93
C ASN A 151 8.89 5.34 8.69
N ILE A 152 8.05 4.50 8.06
CA ILE A 152 8.39 3.11 7.75
C ILE A 152 9.67 2.96 6.90
N CYS A 153 9.99 3.96 6.06
CA CYS A 153 11.23 3.97 5.28
C CYS A 153 12.47 3.90 6.18
N SER A 154 12.44 4.51 7.38
CA SER A 154 13.57 4.47 8.33
C SER A 154 13.80 3.07 8.90
N VAL A 155 12.73 2.27 9.01
CA VAL A 155 12.78 0.89 9.53
C VAL A 155 13.21 -0.08 8.45
N VAL A 156 12.65 0.07 7.24
CA VAL A 156 13.00 -0.75 6.08
C VAL A 156 14.43 -0.45 5.61
N GLY A 157 14.84 0.81 5.68
CA GLY A 157 16.13 1.28 5.19
C GLY A 157 16.26 1.14 3.68
N ASN A 158 17.49 0.85 3.21
CA ASN A 158 17.79 0.65 1.80
C ASN A 158 18.63 -0.63 1.61
N PRO A 159 18.07 -1.83 1.90
CA PRO A 159 18.82 -3.06 1.80
C PRO A 159 19.18 -3.38 0.33
N PRO A 160 20.32 -4.04 0.07
CA PRO A 160 20.66 -4.51 -1.26
C PRO A 160 19.55 -5.37 -1.84
N ARG A 161 19.10 -5.03 -3.06
CA ARG A 161 18.02 -5.74 -3.77
C ARG A 161 18.25 -5.67 -5.29
N PRO A 162 17.66 -6.59 -6.07
CA PRO A 162 17.66 -6.50 -7.52
C PRO A 162 17.14 -5.15 -8.01
N ARG A 163 17.46 -4.80 -9.26
CA ARG A 163 16.89 -3.60 -9.87
C ARG A 163 15.39 -3.78 -10.02
N LEU A 164 14.61 -2.74 -9.73
CA LEU A 164 13.18 -2.72 -10.02
C LEU A 164 12.98 -2.81 -11.54
N GLU A 165 12.07 -3.67 -11.97
CA GLU A 165 11.75 -3.88 -13.37
C GLU A 165 10.26 -3.66 -13.62
N PHE A 166 9.94 -3.13 -14.81
CA PHE A 166 8.56 -3.00 -15.26
C PHE A 166 8.07 -4.34 -15.83
N ARG A 167 7.26 -5.07 -15.06
CA ARG A 167 6.82 -6.41 -15.44
C ARG A 167 5.81 -6.37 -16.57
N ILE A 168 6.13 -7.08 -17.66
CA ILE A 168 5.28 -7.20 -18.85
C ILE A 168 4.28 -8.37 -18.70
N SER A 169 4.64 -9.41 -17.95
CA SER A 169 3.76 -10.54 -17.61
C SER A 169 3.06 -10.32 -16.29
#